data_AF-S6CMQ6-F1
#
_entry.id   AF-S6CMQ6-F1
#
_cell.length_a   1.000
_cell.length_b   1.000
_cell.length_c   1.000
_cell.angle_alpha   90.00
_cell.angle_beta   90.00
_cell.angle_gamma   90.00
#
_symmetry.space_group_name_H-M   'P 1'
#
loop_
_entity.id
_entity.type
_entity.pdbx_description
1 polymer ?
#
loop_
_entity_poly.entity_id
_entity_poly.type
_entity_poly.pdbx_seq_one_letter_code
_entity_poly.pdbx_strand_id
1 'polypeptide(L)'
;EMHQYLDSDGSGTNGTCVDSTIGVDRISDATAWLKANNFKGLLGEIGAGSNTVCIEAVSGAMAYMQQPGSPWLGALWWAAGP
;
A
#
# COMPACT_ATOMS: atom_id res chain seq x y z
N GLU A 1 4.77 -11.89 -1.53
CA GLU A 1 4.76 -10.83 -0.50
C GLU A 1 5.45 -9.61 -1.15
N MET A 2 5.00 -8.41 -0.82
CA MET A 2 5.46 -7.14 -1.40
C MET A 2 5.45 -6.06 -0.31
N HIS A 3 6.38 -5.09 -0.38
CA HIS A 3 6.42 -3.92 0.50
C HIS A 3 6.06 -2.66 -0.27
N GLN A 4 5.39 -1.70 0.37
CA GLN A 4 5.12 -0.42 -0.24
C GLN A 4 5.13 0.74 0.76
N TYR A 5 6.05 1.68 0.57
CA TYR A 5 6.04 2.99 1.23
C TYR A 5 5.56 4.08 0.28
N LEU A 6 5.20 5.24 0.82
CA LEU A 6 4.44 6.27 0.09
C LEU A 6 5.22 7.57 -0.15
N ASP A 7 6.46 7.63 0.31
CA ASP A 7 7.40 8.72 0.05
C ASP A 7 7.99 8.69 -1.36
N SER A 8 8.69 9.75 -1.76
CA SER A 8 9.09 10.01 -3.15
C SER A 8 9.84 8.85 -3.81
N ASP A 9 10.73 8.19 -3.08
CA ASP A 9 11.51 7.05 -3.57
C ASP A 9 10.97 5.68 -3.13
N GLY A 10 9.91 5.65 -2.31
CA GLY A 10 9.33 4.43 -1.77
C GLY A 10 10.22 3.72 -0.77
N SER A 11 11.20 4.41 -0.18
CA SER A 11 12.11 3.85 0.84
C SER A 11 11.47 3.74 2.23
N GLY A 12 10.42 4.52 2.51
CA GLY A 12 9.82 4.59 3.85
C GLY A 12 10.64 5.39 4.86
N THR A 13 11.62 6.16 4.40
CA THR A 13 12.52 6.94 5.28
C THR A 13 12.05 8.37 5.48
N ASN A 14 11.09 8.83 4.67
CA ASN A 14 10.48 10.16 4.78
C ASN A 14 8.99 10.08 5.17
N GLY A 15 8.55 10.95 6.08
CA GLY A 15 7.16 11.02 6.52
C GLY A 15 6.20 11.73 5.55
N THR A 16 6.71 12.30 4.46
CA THR A 16 5.91 12.98 3.43
C THR A 16 5.54 11.99 2.31
N CYS A 17 4.24 11.79 2.12
CA CYS A 17 3.73 11.03 0.98
C CYS A 17 3.71 11.89 -0.28
N VAL A 18 3.87 11.27 -1.45
CA VAL A 18 3.89 11.97 -2.76
C VAL A 18 2.61 12.79 -2.97
N ASP A 19 1.45 12.14 -2.78
CA ASP A 19 0.11 12.73 -2.84
C ASP A 19 -0.89 11.80 -2.11
N SER A 20 -2.19 12.11 -2.19
CA SER A 20 -3.25 11.35 -1.52
C SER A 20 -3.73 10.10 -2.29
N THR A 21 -3.25 9.84 -3.50
CA THR A 21 -3.61 8.66 -4.31
C THR A 21 -2.47 7.67 -4.47
N ILE A 22 -1.24 8.05 -4.14
CA ILE A 22 -0.02 7.30 -4.41
C ILE A 22 -0.05 5.85 -3.89
N GLY A 23 -0.78 5.58 -2.80
CA GLY A 23 -0.96 4.24 -2.28
C GLY A 23 -1.70 3.31 -3.25
N VAL A 24 -2.75 3.79 -3.92
CA VAL A 24 -3.49 3.03 -4.95
C VAL A 24 -2.64 2.91 -6.22
N ASP A 25 -2.02 4.01 -6.64
CA ASP A 25 -1.25 4.05 -7.89
C ASP A 25 -0.11 3.03 -7.86
N ARG A 26 0.62 2.94 -6.75
CA ARG A 26 1.78 2.03 -6.63
C ARG A 26 1.41 0.55 -6.54
N ILE A 27 0.23 0.19 -6.03
CA ILE A 27 -0.18 -1.22 -5.91
C ILE A 27 -1.05 -1.69 -7.08
N SER A 28 -1.45 -0.81 -8.01
CA SER A 28 -2.37 -1.13 -9.11
C SER A 28 -1.79 -2.15 -10.08
N ASP A 29 -0.52 -2.00 -10.50
CA ASP A 29 0.13 -2.93 -11.44
C ASP A 29 0.37 -4.30 -10.80
N ALA A 30 0.79 -4.33 -9.54
CA ALA A 30 0.89 -5.56 -8.76
C ALA A 30 -0.47 -6.26 -8.64
N THR A 31 -1.54 -5.50 -8.40
CA THR A 31 -2.92 -6.03 -8.34
C THR A 31 -3.34 -6.66 -9.66
N ALA A 32 -3.07 -5.99 -10.78
CA ALA A 32 -3.35 -6.50 -12.11
C ALA A 32 -2.55 -7.78 -12.40
N TRP A 33 -1.26 -7.79 -12.05
CA TRP A 33 -0.38 -8.96 -12.22
C TRP A 33 -0.85 -10.16 -11.39
N LEU A 34 -1.23 -9.95 -10.13
CA LEU A 34 -1.76 -11.00 -9.27
C LEU A 34 -3.05 -11.59 -9.84
N LYS A 35 -3.98 -10.75 -10.33
CA LYS A 35 -5.22 -11.21 -10.98
C LYS A 35 -4.93 -12.01 -12.25
N ALA A 36 -4.07 -11.51 -13.13
CA ALA A 36 -3.75 -12.15 -14.40
C ALA A 36 -3.10 -13.54 -14.24
N ASN A 37 -2.33 -13.72 -13.16
CA ASN A 37 -1.60 -14.96 -12.89
C ASN A 37 -2.29 -15.85 -11.84
N ASN A 38 -3.51 -15.51 -11.41
CA ASN A 38 -4.26 -16.22 -10.37
C ASN A 38 -3.46 -16.41 -9.07
N PHE A 39 -2.71 -15.39 -8.68
CA PHE A 39 -1.95 -15.36 -7.43
C PHE A 39 -2.65 -14.53 -6.36
N LYS A 40 -2.24 -14.76 -5.11
CA LYS A 40 -2.65 -13.99 -3.95
C LYS A 40 -1.47 -13.18 -3.42
N GLY A 41 -1.76 -11.94 -3.03
CA GLY A 41 -0.76 -11.00 -2.51
C GLY A 41 -0.94 -10.77 -1.01
N LEU A 42 0.18 -10.57 -0.31
CA LEU A 42 0.20 -9.98 1.03
C LEU A 42 1.11 -8.76 0.94
N LEU A 43 0.62 -7.60 1.40
CA LEU A 43 1.45 -6.41 1.54
C LEU A 43 2.13 -6.48 2.91
N GLY A 44 3.32 -7.07 2.97
CA GLY A 44 4.00 -7.42 4.22
C GLY A 44 4.57 -6.22 4.96
N GLU A 45 4.74 -5.09 4.28
CA GLU A 45 5.05 -3.80 4.88
C GLU A 45 4.31 -2.67 4.16
N ILE A 46 3.68 -1.81 4.96
CA ILE A 46 3.26 -0.47 4.58
C ILE A 46 3.44 0.47 5.77
N GLY A 47 3.95 1.67 5.51
CA GLY A 47 4.11 2.71 6.50
C GLY A 47 4.06 4.10 5.86
N ALA A 48 3.62 5.09 6.63
CA ALA A 48 3.50 6.46 6.19
C ALA A 48 3.52 7.44 7.38
N GLY A 49 3.75 8.72 7.12
CA GLY A 49 3.68 9.75 8.15
C GLY A 49 2.26 10.02 8.66
N SER A 50 2.14 10.54 9.88
CA SER A 50 0.85 10.89 10.49
C SER A 50 0.39 12.30 10.08
N ASN A 51 -0.04 12.43 8.82
CA ASN A 51 -0.59 13.67 8.25
C ASN A 51 -1.73 13.35 7.27
N THR A 52 -2.56 14.36 6.95
CA THR A 52 -3.80 14.17 6.17
C THR A 52 -3.55 13.50 4.81
N VAL A 53 -2.54 13.93 4.07
CA VAL A 53 -2.22 13.37 2.73
C VAL A 53 -1.87 11.88 2.85
N CYS A 54 -1.00 11.53 3.79
CA CYS A 54 -0.62 10.15 4.02
C CYS A 54 -1.77 9.27 4.53
N ILE A 55 -2.62 9.79 5.40
CA ILE A 55 -3.80 9.07 5.90
C ILE A 55 -4.77 8.76 4.75
N GLU A 56 -4.99 9.72 3.86
CA GLU A 56 -5.81 9.51 2.65
C GLU A 56 -5.18 8.47 1.72
N ALA A 57 -3.86 8.55 1.47
CA ALA A 57 -3.16 7.60 0.62
C ALA A 57 -3.20 6.16 1.14
N VAL A 58 -2.97 5.96 2.45
CA VAL A 58 -3.09 4.64 3.09
C VAL A 58 -4.53 4.15 3.04
N SER A 59 -5.50 5.00 3.38
CA SER A 59 -6.92 4.63 3.38
C SER A 59 -7.40 4.23 1.98
N GLY A 60 -6.97 4.96 0.95
CA GLY A 60 -7.24 4.64 -0.45
C GLY A 60 -6.65 3.29 -0.85
N ALA A 61 -5.39 3.01 -0.50
CA ALA A 61 -4.75 1.72 -0.75
C ALA A 61 -5.52 0.56 -0.08
N MET A 62 -5.89 0.70 1.20
CA MET A 62 -6.65 -0.32 1.93
C MET A 62 -8.03 -0.55 1.31
N ALA A 63 -8.75 0.53 0.95
CA ALA A 63 -10.04 0.42 0.28
C ALA A 63 -9.93 -0.27 -1.09
N TYR A 64 -8.89 0.03 -1.85
CA TYR A 64 -8.61 -0.62 -3.13
C TYR A 64 -8.33 -2.12 -2.97
N MET A 65 -7.53 -2.50 -1.96
CA MET A 65 -7.26 -3.90 -1.63
C MET A 65 -8.50 -4.67 -1.16
N GLN A 66 -9.53 -3.99 -0.65
CA GLN A 66 -10.78 -4.60 -0.16
C GLN A 66 -11.87 -4.72 -1.23
N GLN A 67 -11.67 -4.20 -2.44
CA GLN A 67 -12.68 -4.28 -3.49
C GLN A 67 -13.04 -5.74 -3.86
N PRO A 68 -14.29 -6.01 -4.27
CA PRO A 68 -14.71 -7.34 -4.70
C PRO A 68 -13.78 -7.92 -5.78
N GLY A 69 -13.37 -9.18 -5.59
CA GLY A 69 -12.45 -9.85 -6.53
C GLY A 69 -10.99 -9.41 -6.40
N SER A 70 -10.62 -8.67 -5.35
CA SER A 70 -9.23 -8.35 -5.03
C SER A 70 -8.39 -9.63 -4.80
N PRO A 71 -7.13 -9.67 -5.29
CA PRO A 71 -6.21 -10.77 -5.02
C PRO A 71 -5.48 -10.61 -3.68
N TRP A 72 -5.65 -9.50 -2.97
CA TRP A 72 -4.94 -9.22 -1.72
C TRP A 72 -5.56 -9.95 -0.53
N LEU A 73 -4.72 -10.57 0.29
CA LEU A 73 -5.08 -11.25 1.53
C LEU A 73 -5.12 -10.29 2.73
N GLY A 74 -4.39 -9.18 2.65
CA GLY A 74 -4.27 -8.19 3.72
C GLY A 74 -2.99 -7.39 3.62
N ALA A 75 -2.75 -6.59 4.65
CA ALA A 75 -1.55 -5.79 4.82
C ALA A 75 -1.04 -5.85 6.27
N LEU A 76 0.25 -5.61 6.46
CA LEU A 76 0.90 -5.50 7.77
C LEU A 76 1.56 -4.12 7.88
N TRP A 77 1.27 -3.40 8.96
CA TRP A 77 1.86 -2.08 9.21
C TRP A 77 3.31 -2.20 9.66
N TRP A 78 4.19 -1.41 9.06
CA TRP A 78 5.57 -1.24 9.50
C TRP A 78 5.72 0.08 10.26
N ALA A 79 5.98 0.09 11.56
CA ALA A 79 6.05 -1.05 12.47
C ALA A 79 5.51 -0.64 13.85
N ALA A 80 5.37 -1.60 14.74
CA ALA A 80 5.22 -1.34 16.18
C ALA A 80 6.61 -1.38 16.85
N GLY A 81 6.80 -2.25 17.84
CA GLY A 81 8.01 -2.36 18.66
C GLY A 81 7.72 -1.99 20.12
N PRO A 82 8.56 -2.46 21.07
CA PRO A 82 8.42 -2.15 22.49
C PRO A 82 8.67 -0.67 22.82
#